data_AF-A0A7J8VND8-F1
#
_entry.id   AF-A0A7J8VND8-F1
#
_cell.length_a   1.000
_cell.length_b   1.000
_cell.length_c   1.000
_cell.angle_alpha   90.00
_cell.angle_beta   90.00
_cell.angle_gamma   90.00
#
_symmetry.space_group_name_H-M   'P 1'
#
loop_
_entity.id
_entity.type
_entity.pdbx_description
1 polymer ?
#
loop_
_entity_poly.entity_id
_entity_poly.type
_entity_poly.pdbx_seq_one_letter_code
_entity_poly.pdbx_strand_id
1 'polypeptide(L)' 'MLSGKENSCFGWDEHRQFVVAEDVVWNSYIGSHKEASQFRHRNFPYYGQLIAIYAKD' A
#
# COMPACT_ATOMS: atom_id res chain seq x y z
N MET A 1 -12.54 5.46 -4.66
CA MET A 1 -11.87 5.88 -5.91
C MET A 1 -10.48 5.27 -5.90
N LEU A 2 -10.15 4.43 -6.88
CA LEU A 2 -8.78 3.94 -7.09
C LEU A 2 -8.01 5.04 -7.83
N SER A 3 -7.61 6.11 -7.13
CA SER A 3 -6.81 7.16 -7.76
C SER A 3 -5.32 6.83 -7.64
N GLY A 4 -4.80 6.20 -8.69
CA GLY A 4 -3.37 5.94 -8.84
C GLY A 4 -3.08 5.63 -10.30
N LYS A 5 -2.88 6.68 -11.09
CA LYS A 5 -2.51 6.59 -12.50
C LYS A 5 -1.12 5.95 -12.63
N GLU A 6 -1.09 4.79 -13.30
CA GLU A 6 0.04 4.01 -13.86
C GLU A 6 0.84 3.04 -12.93
N ASN A 7 0.66 1.74 -13.22
CA ASN A 7 1.65 0.64 -13.34
C ASN A 7 2.00 -0.33 -12.18
N SER A 8 1.67 -0.09 -10.91
CA SER A 8 2.09 -1.05 -9.87
C SER A 8 1.07 -2.17 -9.57
N CYS A 9 -0.17 -2.03 -10.07
CA CYS A 9 -1.33 -2.86 -9.68
C CYS A 9 -1.60 -2.89 -8.16
N PHE A 10 -0.91 -2.05 -7.37
CA PHE A 10 -1.18 -1.84 -5.96
C PHE A 10 -2.11 -0.63 -5.79
N GLY A 11 -3.05 -0.77 -4.87
CA GLY A 11 -3.94 0.28 -4.40
C GLY A 11 -3.86 0.43 -2.89
N TRP A 12 -4.71 1.32 -2.38
CA TRP A 12 -4.82 1.62 -0.96
C TRP A 12 -6.28 1.49 -0.52
N ASP A 13 -6.52 0.76 0.58
CA ASP A 13 -7.82 0.70 1.23
C ASP A 13 -7.89 1.79 2.30
N GLU A 14 -8.66 2.84 2.04
CA GLU A 14 -8.81 3.97 2.97
C GLU A 14 -9.51 3.59 4.28
N HIS A 15 -10.40 2.59 4.28
CA HIS A 15 -11.12 2.21 5.49
C HIS A 15 -10.25 1.37 6.42
N ARG A 16 -9.46 0.46 5.83
CA ARG A 16 -8.59 -0.45 6.56
C ARG A 16 -7.17 0.09 6.73
N GLN A 17 -6.85 1.18 6.03
CA GLN A 17 -5.55 1.84 6.00
C GLN A 17 -4.41 0.87 5.67
N PHE A 18 -4.51 0.12 4.58
CA PHE A 18 -3.43 -0.79 4.13
C PHE A 18 -3.37 -0.94 2.60
N VAL A 19 -2.25 -1.49 2.14
CA VAL A 19 -2.00 -1.73 0.71
C VAL A 19 -2.80 -2.94 0.23
N VAL A 20 -3.58 -2.76 -0.84
CA VAL A 20 -4.36 -3.81 -1.48
C VAL A 20 -3.83 -4.11 -2.89
N ALA A 21 -3.78 -5.37 -3.26
CA ALA A 21 -3.47 -5.82 -4.61
C ALA A 21 -3.91 -7.27 -4.77
N GLU A 22 -4.00 -7.74 -6.02
CA GLU A 22 -4.20 -9.16 -6.30
C GLU A 22 -3.03 -10.00 -5.78
N ASP A 23 -3.31 -11.25 -5.43
CA ASP A 23 -2.29 -12.19 -4.94
C ASP A 23 -1.14 -12.37 -5.94
N VAL A 24 -1.43 -12.34 -7.24
CA VAL A 24 -0.42 -12.48 -8.31
C VAL A 24 0.57 -11.32 -8.28
N VAL A 25 0.08 -10.12 -7.99
CA VAL A 25 0.86 -8.88 -7.89
C VAL A 25 1.73 -8.90 -6.64
N TRP A 26 1.15 -9.25 -5.49
CA TRP A 26 1.90 -9.44 -4.25
C TRP A 26 3.00 -10.50 -4.39
N ASN A 27 2.69 -11.66 -4.96
CA ASN A 27 3.65 -12.75 -5.11
C ASN A 27 4.80 -12.38 -6.05
N SER A 28 4.51 -11.70 -7.17
CA SER A 28 5.54 -11.20 -8.09
C SER A 28 6.44 -10.15 -7.41
N TYR A 29 5.85 -9.21 -6.68
CA TYR A 29 6.60 -8.15 -5.99
C TYR A 29 7.47 -8.71 -4.86
N ILE A 30 6.92 -9.59 -4.02
CA ILE A 30 7.64 -10.25 -2.93
C ILE A 30 8.78 -11.15 -3.46
N GLY A 31 8.61 -11.75 -4.65
CA GLY A 31 9.64 -12.55 -5.28
C GLY A 31 10.95 -11.79 -5.53
N SER A 32 10.86 -10.49 -5.82
CA SER A 32 12.01 -9.58 -5.98
C SER A 32 12.34 -8.77 -4.71
N HIS A 33 11.35 -8.53 -3.84
CA HIS A 33 11.44 -7.69 -2.63
C HIS A 33 10.88 -8.45 -1.42
N LYS A 34 11.64 -9.39 -0.88
CA LYS A 34 11.17 -10.31 0.18
C LYS A 34 10.71 -9.57 1.44
N GLU A 35 11.37 -8.46 1.76
CA GLU A 35 11.07 -7.56 2.86
C GLU A 35 9.67 -6.95 2.80
N ALA A 36 9.07 -6.88 1.60
CA ALA A 36 7.74 -6.33 1.41
C ALA A 36 6.62 -7.26 1.89
N SER A 37 6.91 -8.55 2.11
CA SER A 37 5.94 -9.54 2.57
C SER A 37 5.25 -9.14 3.88
N GLN A 38 5.95 -8.42 4.76
CA GLN A 38 5.43 -7.94 6.02
C GLN A 38 4.28 -6.92 5.87
N PHE A 39 4.16 -6.28 4.71
CA PHE A 39 3.19 -5.21 4.48
C PHE A 39 1.85 -5.73 3.92
N ARG A 40 1.81 -6.96 3.39
CA ARG A 40 0.64 -7.52 2.69
C ARG A 40 -0.64 -7.57 3.53
N HIS A 41 -0.50 -7.79 4.83
CA HIS A 41 -1.63 -7.90 5.77
C HIS A 41 -1.52 -6.90 6.92
N ARG A 42 -0.70 -5.86 6.75
CA ARG A 42 -0.39 -4.91 7.81
C ARG A 42 -1.19 -3.64 7.63
N ASN A 43 -2.00 -3.32 8.63
CA ASN A 43 -2.70 -2.04 8.70
C ASN A 43 -1.77 -0.93 9.20
N PHE A 44 -1.98 0.28 8.70
CA PHE A 44 -1.29 1.50 9.07
C PHE A 44 -2.31 2.54 9.55
N PRO A 45 -2.92 2.35 10.74
CA PRO A 45 -4.07 3.14 11.19
C PRO A 45 -3.81 4.65 11.31
N TYR A 46 -2.54 5.06 11.37
CA TYR A 46 -2.14 6.46 11.47
C TYR A 46 -1.58 7.03 10.17
N TYR A 47 -1.63 6.30 9.06
CA TYR A 47 -1.01 6.74 7.80
C TYR A 47 -1.56 8.08 7.33
N GLY A 48 -2.87 8.27 7.33
CA GLY A 48 -3.50 9.56 7.00
C GLY A 48 -3.08 10.70 7.95
N GLN A 49 -2.94 10.43 9.25
CA GLN A 49 -2.49 11.44 10.23
C GLN A 49 -1.03 11.83 10.01
N LEU A 50 -0.17 10.84 9.71
CA LEU A 50 1.23 11.07 9.39
C LEU A 50 1.36 11.87 8.09
N ILE A 51 0.54 11.59 7.06
CA ILE A 51 0.48 12.42 5.85
C ILE A 51 0.11 13.84 6.23
N ALA A 52 -0.93 14.07 7.04
CA ALA A 52 -1.32 15.43 7.42
C ALA A 52 -0.22 16.21 8.18
N ILE A 53 0.64 15.51 8.94
CA ILE A 53 1.75 16.11 9.69
C ILE A 53 2.98 16.36 8.80
N TYR A 54 3.29 15.42 7.90
CA TYR A 54 4.57 15.38 7.17
C TYR A 54 4.45 15.72 5.68
N ALA A 55 3.24 15.73 5.11
CA ALA A 55 3.03 16.28 3.78
C ALA A 55 3.26 17.79 3.87
N LYS A 56 4.49 18.17 3.51
CA LYS A 56 4.87 19.56 3.29
C LYS A 56 4.10 20.08 2.08
N ASP A 57 3.58 21.29 2.16
CA ASP A 57 3.04 22.02 1.01
C ASP A 57 4.05 22.08 -0.15
#